data_AF-A0A0D8L1K7-F1
#
_entry.id   AF-A0A0D8L1K7-F1
#
_cell.length_a   1.000
_cell.length_b   1.000
_cell.length_c   1.000
_cell.angle_alpha   90.00
_cell.angle_beta   90.00
_cell.angle_gamma   90.00
#
_symmetry.space_group_name_H-M   'P 1'
#
loop_
_entity.id
_entity.type
_entity.pdbx_description
1 polymer ?
#
loop_
_entity_poly.entity_id
_entity_poly.type
_entity_poly.pdbx_seq_one_letter_code
_entity_poly.pdbx_strand_id
1 'polypeptide(L)'
;MDSGKSDWHPADIIASLKKRGTSMAALSRNSGLSSSTLANAIVRPWPKGEWLIADFLAIHPSEIWPSRYFDSITGELLDRKRRMKVTK
;
A
#
# COMPACT_ATOMS: atom_id res chain seq x y z
N MET A 1 22.83 -12.01 -7.58
CA MET A 1 21.62 -12.46 -6.84
C MET A 1 20.99 -11.20 -6.28
N ASP A 2 20.29 -10.49 -7.14
CA ASP A 2 19.79 -9.16 -6.92
C ASP A 2 18.55 -9.27 -6.04
N SER A 3 18.77 -9.27 -4.72
CA SER A 3 17.72 -9.19 -3.71
C SER A 3 17.15 -7.77 -3.63
N GLY A 4 16.86 -7.17 -4.79
CA GLY A 4 16.06 -5.96 -4.86
C GLY A 4 14.69 -6.32 -4.29
N LYS A 5 14.37 -5.76 -3.13
CA LYS A 5 13.09 -6.00 -2.44
C LYS A 5 11.99 -5.60 -3.44
N SER A 6 11.30 -6.57 -4.02
CA SER A 6 10.25 -6.35 -5.02
C SER A 6 8.94 -5.99 -4.34
N ASP A 7 8.12 -5.18 -5.00
CA ASP A 7 6.76 -4.90 -4.55
C ASP A 7 5.98 -6.21 -4.39
N TRP A 8 5.15 -6.29 -3.35
CA TRP A 8 4.29 -7.43 -3.10
C TRP A 8 3.37 -7.69 -4.29
N HIS A 9 3.16 -8.97 -4.60
CA HIS A 9 2.21 -9.34 -5.62
C HIS A 9 0.79 -8.93 -5.17
N PRO A 10 -0.09 -8.45 -6.08
CA PRO A 10 -1.48 -8.11 -5.75
C PRO A 10 -2.22 -9.20 -4.97
N ALA A 11 -1.98 -10.46 -5.32
CA ALA A 11 -2.58 -11.60 -4.65
C ALA A 11 -2.10 -11.76 -3.20
N ASP A 12 -0.85 -11.46 -2.89
CA ASP A 12 -0.29 -11.55 -1.53
C ASP A 12 -0.88 -10.48 -0.61
N ILE A 13 -1.12 -9.27 -1.15
CA ILE A 13 -1.82 -8.20 -0.43
C ILE A 13 -3.25 -8.66 -0.09
N ILE A 14 -3.98 -9.18 -1.08
CA ILE A 14 -5.36 -9.67 -0.89
C ILE A 14 -5.38 -10.84 0.09
N ALA A 15 -4.44 -11.78 -0.02
CA ALA A 15 -4.33 -12.92 0.87
C ALA A 15 -4.02 -12.48 2.30
N SER A 16 -3.15 -11.49 2.49
CA SER A 16 -2.80 -10.96 3.81
C SER A 16 -3.98 -10.24 4.48
N LEU A 17 -4.75 -9.48 3.71
CA LEU A 17 -6.02 -8.91 4.18
C LEU A 17 -7.01 -10.01 4.59
N LYS A 18 -7.14 -11.05 3.77
CA LYS A 18 -8.03 -12.19 4.04
C LYS A 18 -7.60 -12.98 5.28
N LYS A 19 -6.30 -13.16 5.49
CA LYS A 19 -5.73 -13.79 6.70
C LYS A 19 -6.07 -13.01 7.97
N ARG A 20 -6.22 -11.69 7.88
CA ARG A 20 -6.70 -10.82 8.97
C ARG A 20 -8.22 -10.70 9.05
N GLY A 21 -8.96 -11.47 8.24
CA GLY A 21 -10.42 -11.47 8.24
C GLY A 21 -11.08 -10.28 7.53
N THR A 22 -10.32 -9.53 6.71
CA THR A 22 -10.90 -8.45 5.89
C THR A 22 -10.78 -8.72 4.39
N SER A 23 -11.44 -7.90 3.59
CA SER A 23 -11.29 -7.87 2.14
C SER A 23 -10.98 -6.45 1.68
N MET A 24 -10.40 -6.31 0.49
CA MET A 24 -10.17 -4.99 -0.13
C MET A 24 -11.43 -4.11 -0.15
N ALA A 25 -12.58 -4.71 -0.50
CA ALA A 25 -13.85 -4.00 -0.53
C ALA A 25 -14.35 -3.62 0.87
N ALA A 26 -14.11 -4.46 1.89
CA ALA A 26 -14.46 -4.13 3.28
C ALA A 26 -13.56 -3.01 3.83
N LEU A 27 -12.26 -3.07 3.56
CA LEU A 27 -11.30 -2.03 3.95
C LEU A 27 -11.61 -0.69 3.27
N SER A 28 -12.00 -0.71 2.00
CA SER A 28 -12.42 0.50 1.28
C SER A 28 -13.62 1.15 1.96
N ARG A 29 -14.66 0.36 2.28
CA ARG A 29 -15.86 0.82 3.00
C ARG A 29 -15.53 1.37 4.38
N ASN A 30 -14.66 0.70 5.13
CA ASN A 30 -14.21 1.16 6.44
C ASN A 30 -13.47 2.50 6.37
N SER A 31 -12.82 2.77 5.23
CA SER A 31 -12.08 4.01 4.98
C SER A 31 -12.96 5.13 4.37
N GLY A 32 -14.28 4.90 4.23
CA GLY A 32 -15.20 5.85 3.60
C GLY A 32 -15.00 6.00 2.08
N LEU A 33 -14.37 5.02 1.43
CA LEU A 33 -14.09 5.01 -0.01
C LEU A 33 -15.04 4.04 -0.74
N SER A 34 -15.25 4.29 -2.04
CA SER A 34 -15.97 3.33 -2.89
C SER A 34 -15.22 1.99 -2.95
N SER A 35 -15.94 0.88 -3.01
CA SER A 35 -15.39 -0.49 -2.93
C SER A 35 -14.27 -0.78 -3.93
N SER A 36 -14.21 -0.08 -5.06
CA SER A 36 -13.19 -0.22 -6.11
C SER A 36 -12.03 0.78 -5.98
N THR A 37 -12.18 1.87 -5.23
CA THR A 37 -11.16 2.92 -5.15
C THR A 37 -9.86 2.41 -4.53
N LEU A 38 -9.94 1.60 -3.47
CA LEU A 38 -8.76 1.05 -2.80
C LEU A 38 -8.02 0.02 -3.67
N ALA A 39 -8.72 -0.71 -4.54
CA ALA A 39 -8.10 -1.65 -5.47
C ALA A 39 -7.13 -0.96 -6.44
N ASN A 40 -7.40 0.29 -6.79
CA ASN A 40 -6.50 1.07 -7.64
C ASN A 40 -5.14 1.37 -6.98
N ALA A 41 -5.03 1.31 -5.64
CA ALA A 41 -3.77 1.51 -4.91
C ALA A 41 -2.71 0.46 -5.27
N ILE A 42 -3.15 -0.75 -5.61
CA ILE A 42 -2.26 -1.85 -5.99
C ILE A 42 -1.65 -1.58 -7.38
N VAL A 43 -2.47 -1.07 -8.31
CA VAL A 43 -2.08 -0.86 -9.71
C VAL A 43 -1.32 0.45 -9.91
N ARG A 44 -1.73 1.53 -9.21
CA ARG A 44 -1.16 2.87 -9.38
C ARG A 44 -0.64 3.42 -8.05
N PRO A 45 0.45 4.20 -8.05
CA PRO A 45 0.98 4.83 -6.84
C PRO A 45 -0.02 5.80 -6.25
N TRP A 46 -0.68 5.34 -5.17
CA TRP A 46 -1.66 6.12 -4.43
C TRP A 46 -1.31 6.08 -2.94
N PRO A 47 -0.49 7.03 -2.47
CA PRO A 47 0.04 7.02 -1.10
C PRO A 47 -1.05 6.85 -0.04
N LYS A 48 -2.20 7.52 -0.17
CA LYS A 48 -3.30 7.38 0.81
C LYS A 48 -3.85 5.96 0.89
N GLY A 49 -4.05 5.30 -0.26
CA GLY A 49 -4.53 3.92 -0.30
C GLY A 49 -3.48 2.91 0.17
N GLU A 50 -2.21 3.12 -0.23
CA GLU A 50 -1.08 2.31 0.23
C GLU A 50 -0.95 2.36 1.76
N TRP A 51 -1.03 3.55 2.36
CA TRP A 51 -1.01 3.73 3.80
C TRP A 51 -2.21 3.07 4.50
N LEU A 52 -3.42 3.14 3.94
CA LEU A 52 -4.60 2.46 4.52
C LEU A 52 -4.41 0.93 4.58
N ILE A 53 -3.84 0.34 3.52
CA ILE A 53 -3.56 -1.10 3.47
C ILE A 53 -2.45 -1.44 4.49
N ALA A 54 -1.37 -0.67 4.50
CA ALA A 54 -0.23 -0.89 5.37
C ALA A 54 -0.59 -0.74 6.86
N ASP A 55 -1.37 0.28 7.20
CA ASP A 55 -1.90 0.53 8.55
C ASP A 55 -2.78 -0.63 9.02
N PHE A 56 -3.69 -1.11 8.17
CA PHE A 56 -4.50 -2.29 8.49
C PHE A 56 -3.66 -3.56 8.70
N LEU A 57 -2.59 -3.71 7.92
CA LEU A 57 -1.61 -4.79 8.06
C LEU A 57 -0.59 -4.54 9.18
N ALA A 58 -0.66 -3.40 9.89
CA ALA A 58 0.27 -2.98 10.93
C ALA A 58 1.75 -3.08 10.50
N ILE A 59 2.03 -2.78 9.23
CA ILE A 59 3.39 -2.73 8.66
C ILE A 59 3.59 -1.41 7.95
N HIS A 60 4.84 -1.03 7.70
CA HIS A 60 5.14 0.18 6.93
C HIS A 60 4.83 -0.05 5.44
N PRO A 61 4.29 0.93 4.68
CA PRO A 61 4.00 0.74 3.26
C PRO A 61 5.25 0.44 2.42
N SER A 62 6.45 0.77 2.90
CA SER A 62 7.71 0.39 2.25
C SER A 62 8.02 -1.11 2.32
N GLU A 63 7.38 -1.86 3.21
CA GLU A 63 7.50 -3.33 3.24
C GLU A 63 6.68 -3.97 2.12
N ILE A 64 5.55 -3.35 1.76
CA ILE A 64 4.65 -3.82 0.68
C ILE A 64 5.13 -3.30 -0.68
N TRP A 65 5.53 -2.02 -0.75
CA TRP A 65 6.01 -1.36 -1.97
C TRP A 65 7.41 -0.75 -1.79
N PRO A 66 8.44 -1.56 -1.54
CA PRO A 66 9.81 -1.07 -1.43
C PRO A 66 10.26 -0.26 -2.64
N SER A 67 9.87 -0.62 -3.86
CA SER A 67 10.25 0.11 -5.09
C SER A 67 9.68 1.54 -5.13
N ARG A 68 8.60 1.80 -4.37
CA ARG A 68 7.95 3.12 -4.32
C ARG A 68 8.51 4.00 -3.20
N TYR A 69 8.91 3.39 -2.10
CA TYR A 69 9.31 4.09 -0.87
C TYR A 69 10.82 4.11 -0.65
N PHE A 70 11.61 3.29 -1.34
CA PHE A 70 13.07 3.40 -1.33
C PHE A 70 13.55 4.00 -2.64
N ASP A 71 14.51 4.92 -2.53
CA ASP A 71 15.22 5.44 -3.68
C ASP A 71 16.19 4.37 -4.21
N SER A 72 16.14 4.08 -5.51
CA SER A 72 16.92 3.00 -6.11
C SER A 72 18.43 3.29 -6.20
N ILE A 73 18.83 4.54 -5.94
CA ILE A 73 20.22 5.01 -6.05
C ILE A 73 20.83 5.16 -4.66
N THR A 74 20.10 5.77 -3.73
CA THR A 74 20.58 6.08 -2.37
C THR A 74 20.15 5.06 -1.32
N GLY A 75 19.10 4.26 -1.59
CA GLY A 75 18.52 3.33 -0.64
C GLY A 75 17.77 4.02 0.52
N GLU A 76 17.59 5.33 0.45
CA GLU A 76 16.93 6.10 1.50
C GLU A 76 15.40 5.99 1.42
N LEU A 77 14.76 6.05 2.60
CA LEU A 77 13.31 6.00 2.70
C LEU A 77 12.69 7.34 2.28
N LEU A 78 11.99 7.34 1.16
CA LEU A 78 11.23 8.48 0.65
C LEU A 78 9.94 8.66 1.46
N ASP A 79 9.83 9.79 2.15
CA ASP A 79 8.58 10.20 2.81
C ASP A 79 7.50 10.57 1.79
N ARG A 80 6.75 9.56 1.31
CA ARG A 80 5.59 9.78 0.42
C ARG A 80 4.36 10.29 1.17
N LYS A 81 4.42 10.41 2.51
CA LYS A 81 3.34 10.95 3.34
C LYS A 81 2.98 12.37 2.90
N ARG A 82 3.97 13.17 2.51
CA ARG A 82 3.79 14.52 1.93
C ARG A 82 2.97 14.56 0.63
N ARG A 83 2.85 13.46 -0.12
CA ARG A 83 2.04 13.39 -1.35
C ARG A 83 0.57 13.01 -1.10
N MET A 84 0.19 12.71 0.14
CA MET A 84 -1.22 12.54 0.48
C MET A 84 -1.92 13.89 0.41
N LYS A 85 -2.57 14.17 -0.72
CA LYS A 85 -3.49 15.31 -0.82
C LYS A 85 -4.60 15.09 0.20
N VAL A 86 -4.67 15.97 1.20
CA VAL A 86 -5.86 16.15 2.03
C VAL A 86 -6.92 16.71 1.11
N THR A 87 -7.74 15.84 0.52
CA THR A 87 -9.04 16.28 0.00
C THR A 87 -9.80 16.82 1.21
N LYS A 88 -9.95 18.14 1.24
CA LYS A 88 -10.80 18.90 2.15
C LYS A 88 -12.26 18.67 1.80
#